data_AF-A0A1G8Y382-F1
#
_entry.id   AF-A0A1G8Y382-F1
#
_cell.length_a   1.000
_cell.length_b   1.000
_cell.length_c   1.000
_cell.angle_alpha   90.00
_cell.angle_beta   90.00
_cell.angle_gamma   90.00
#
_symmetry.space_group_name_H-M   'P 1'
#
loop_
_entity.id
_entity.type
_entity.pdbx_description
1 polymer ?
#
loop_
_entity_poly.entity_id
_entity_poly.type
_entity_poly.pdbx_seq_one_letter_code
_entity_poly.pdbx_strand_id
1 'polypeptide(L)'
;MVVDVATLTRVGVAVTAVVAVLFGVSLAGRQRVRRVLTDRFLYGVPWGSLVVIVGVFAFYLFAQSGLRHWNEPVVVAFRNWAYPYVTGMITSAFAHASPSHLLGNMLTTVVLAPLAEFIWGHYPYERTATRSPVGSGDSRVPDSPEPAEFDTSPTTGIPSGDPDTPAPEETDTEDGSRLRDRPVVRALVVFPGVVLAVSLLTSLYALGWSLGFSGTVFAFLGFVLLRYPVLTAVALLGASLVSTLLNTFLTPVLRATAEGGPPQPPAWAGVNVQAHLLGFLIGVALALCLLWHRDSLPDPARLFGATVLVATVQGLWELSTADGGTFTRYQGIGIVFVLVLAMLITYVATSENNAATDRVATAVRGVAVLWLLGSVGVAAGVVALFGTDTMTVLSVAAVVPALALPGAVLIAPDGVGVPVTSRRLLFAALVLVTVVIALPSVAGNSLGMESDAVPEGAVTVGDYHVSYAEDATSGRTETTDSGLVVVSERRYVWSVTVSDEVLEHDGTATIPVGGVGWRETVRAERTGWNVVGNDSVYVVDLETDTTRERSFTSAPSRASVTLAGNRIVLVPTENGFSLTVTRNGTEVGSAQVPPPGDAVTVDSLTFSTTASRDGTTVLFALTDDSRVAIAQKE
;
A
#
# COMPACT_ATOMS: atom_id res chain seq x y z
N MET A 1 42.35 3.04 20.49
CA MET A 1 40.91 3.00 20.13
C MET A 1 40.78 2.11 18.92
N VAL A 2 40.33 0.86 19.08
CA VAL A 2 40.14 -0.05 17.94
C VAL A 2 38.85 0.38 17.25
N VAL A 3 38.95 0.87 16.03
CA VAL A 3 37.75 1.18 15.23
C VAL A 3 37.05 -0.14 14.96
N ASP A 4 35.79 -0.24 15.38
CA ASP A 4 35.00 -1.46 15.18
C ASP A 4 34.81 -1.73 13.68
N VAL A 5 34.76 -3.01 13.31
CA VAL A 5 34.60 -3.47 11.91
C VAL A 5 33.38 -2.81 11.26
N ALA A 6 32.24 -2.72 11.94
CA ALA A 6 31.03 -2.08 11.43
C ALA A 6 31.26 -0.61 11.04
N THR A 7 31.98 0.15 11.88
CA THR A 7 32.33 1.54 11.58
C THR A 7 33.23 1.65 10.34
N LEU A 8 34.23 0.77 10.21
CA LEU A 8 35.08 0.72 9.01
C LEU A 8 34.28 0.37 7.75
N THR A 9 33.39 -0.62 7.82
CA THR A 9 32.55 -1.03 6.69
C THR A 9 31.59 0.07 6.27
N ARG A 10 30.98 0.81 7.21
CA ARG A 10 30.11 1.96 6.90
C ARG A 10 30.84 3.03 6.11
N VAL A 11 32.04 3.41 6.55
CA VAL A 11 32.87 4.39 5.85
C VAL A 11 33.25 3.85 4.46
N GLY A 12 33.67 2.59 4.37
CA GLY A 12 34.00 1.94 3.09
C GLY A 12 32.84 1.95 2.10
N VAL A 13 31.64 1.59 2.53
CA VAL A 13 30.41 1.61 1.71
C VAL A 13 30.10 3.03 1.24
N ALA A 14 30.11 4.01 2.15
CA ALA A 14 29.80 5.40 1.82
C ALA A 14 30.80 5.99 0.80
N VAL A 15 32.10 5.81 1.04
CA VAL A 15 33.15 6.30 0.14
C VAL A 15 33.04 5.62 -1.23
N THR A 16 32.87 4.29 -1.27
CA THR A 16 32.78 3.54 -2.53
C THR A 16 31.52 3.93 -3.31
N ALA A 17 30.38 4.12 -2.64
CA ALA A 17 29.16 4.59 -3.28
C ALA A 17 29.34 5.99 -3.90
N VAL A 18 29.95 6.93 -3.18
CA VAL A 18 30.25 8.28 -3.69
C VAL A 18 31.19 8.20 -4.90
N VAL A 19 32.25 7.40 -4.82
CA VAL A 19 33.20 7.22 -5.93
C VAL A 19 32.51 6.61 -7.15
N ALA A 20 31.66 5.59 -6.97
CA ALA A 20 30.90 4.96 -8.05
C ALA A 20 29.96 5.95 -8.74
N VAL A 21 29.25 6.81 -7.97
CA VAL A 21 28.40 7.87 -8.52
C VAL A 21 29.23 8.89 -9.30
N LEU A 22 30.34 9.38 -8.72
CA LEU A 22 31.22 10.33 -9.38
C LEU A 22 31.83 9.76 -10.67
N PHE A 23 32.21 8.48 -10.65
CA PHE A 23 32.71 7.76 -11.82
C PHE A 23 31.64 7.65 -12.91
N GLY A 24 30.42 7.23 -12.56
CA GLY A 24 29.29 7.18 -13.51
C GLY A 24 28.98 8.56 -14.12
N VAL A 25 28.96 9.61 -13.31
CA VAL A 25 28.78 11.00 -13.77
C VAL A 25 29.92 11.44 -14.68
N SER A 26 31.15 11.02 -14.41
CA SER A 26 32.31 11.32 -15.26
C SER A 26 32.21 10.64 -16.63
N LEU A 27 31.75 9.38 -16.68
CA LEU A 27 31.52 8.63 -17.91
C LEU A 27 30.39 9.23 -18.75
N ALA A 28 29.30 9.68 -18.10
CA ALA A 28 28.17 10.30 -18.79
C ALA A 28 28.46 11.73 -19.28
N GLY A 29 29.47 12.39 -18.71
CA GLY A 29 29.82 13.78 -18.96
C GLY A 29 28.99 14.75 -18.12
N ARG A 30 29.63 15.43 -17.16
CA ARG A 30 28.97 16.35 -16.20
C ARG A 30 28.06 17.40 -16.87
N GLN A 31 28.52 18.04 -17.94
CA GLN A 31 27.75 19.06 -18.65
C GLN A 31 26.55 18.48 -19.40
N ARG A 32 26.64 17.23 -19.86
CA ARG A 32 25.53 16.53 -20.52
C ARG A 32 24.45 16.19 -19.50
N VAL A 33 24.83 15.60 -18.36
CA VAL A 33 23.91 15.29 -17.26
C VAL A 33 23.22 16.54 -16.76
N ARG A 34 23.97 17.62 -16.50
CA ARG A 34 23.41 18.90 -16.06
C ARG A 34 22.38 19.42 -17.06
N ARG A 35 22.72 19.48 -18.36
CA ARG A 35 21.80 19.95 -19.41
C ARG A 35 20.50 19.14 -19.43
N VAL A 36 20.61 17.81 -19.53
CA VAL A 36 19.44 16.92 -19.58
C VAL A 36 18.52 17.12 -18.37
N LEU A 37 19.08 17.28 -17.17
CA LEU A 37 18.29 17.52 -15.96
C LEU A 37 17.70 18.93 -15.96
N THR A 38 18.45 19.97 -16.31
CA THR A 38 17.96 21.35 -16.32
C THR A 38 16.93 21.63 -17.42
N ASP A 39 16.91 20.83 -18.48
CA ASP A 39 15.91 20.92 -19.56
C ASP A 39 14.50 20.52 -19.07
N ARG A 40 14.43 19.73 -17.99
CA ARG A 40 13.17 19.17 -17.49
C ARG A 40 12.85 19.60 -16.07
N PHE A 41 13.86 19.82 -15.25
CA PHE A 41 13.74 20.20 -13.85
C PHE A 41 14.21 21.63 -13.60
N LEU A 42 13.52 22.28 -12.67
CA LEU A 42 13.90 23.58 -12.15
C LEU A 42 15.22 23.43 -11.39
N TYR A 43 16.28 24.06 -11.90
CA TYR A 43 17.66 23.91 -11.43
C TYR A 43 18.23 22.47 -11.49
N GLY A 44 17.62 21.58 -12.27
CA GLY A 44 18.05 20.18 -12.34
C GLY A 44 17.57 19.31 -11.18
N VAL A 45 16.65 19.80 -10.33
CA VAL A 45 16.17 19.14 -9.12
C VAL A 45 14.70 18.71 -9.24
N PRO A 46 14.35 17.45 -8.90
CA PRO A 46 12.97 16.94 -8.89
C PRO A 46 12.22 17.41 -7.62
N TRP A 47 11.93 18.72 -7.55
CA TRP A 47 11.35 19.35 -6.36
C TRP A 47 10.01 18.76 -5.92
N GLY A 48 9.14 18.40 -6.86
CA GLY A 48 7.85 17.78 -6.57
C GLY A 48 8.01 16.42 -5.91
N SER A 49 8.94 15.60 -6.41
CA SER A 49 9.27 14.32 -5.78
C SER A 49 9.82 14.50 -4.36
N LEU A 50 10.67 15.51 -4.14
CA LEU A 50 11.19 15.83 -2.80
C LEU A 50 10.07 16.25 -1.84
N VAL A 51 9.14 17.09 -2.28
CA VAL A 51 7.97 17.50 -1.48
C VAL A 51 7.13 16.28 -1.08
N VAL A 52 6.85 15.38 -2.02
CA VAL A 52 6.09 14.14 -1.74
C VAL A 52 6.81 13.27 -0.72
N ILE A 53 8.11 12.98 -0.93
CA ILE A 53 8.90 12.13 -0.04
C ILE A 53 8.94 12.72 1.38
N VAL A 54 9.24 14.01 1.50
CA VAL A 54 9.28 14.71 2.79
C VAL A 54 7.92 14.67 3.47
N GLY A 55 6.83 14.87 2.72
CA GLY A 55 5.46 14.80 3.23
C GLY A 55 5.12 13.43 3.83
N VAL A 56 5.46 12.34 3.14
CA VAL A 56 5.22 10.98 3.62
C VAL A 56 6.05 10.68 4.88
N PHE A 57 7.32 11.03 4.90
CA PHE A 57 8.16 10.89 6.11
C PHE A 57 7.63 11.73 7.27
N ALA A 58 7.22 12.98 7.03
CA ALA A 58 6.65 13.84 8.05
C ALA A 58 5.38 13.23 8.64
N PHE A 59 4.52 12.64 7.81
CA PHE A 59 3.31 11.95 8.29
C PHE A 59 3.67 10.82 9.26
N TYR A 60 4.62 9.96 8.89
CA TYR A 60 5.08 8.86 9.75
C TYR A 60 5.68 9.36 11.07
N LEU A 61 6.58 10.35 10.99
CA LEU A 61 7.30 10.86 12.16
C LEU A 61 6.38 11.59 13.14
N PHE A 62 5.45 12.40 12.64
CA PHE A 62 4.63 13.28 13.48
C PHE A 62 3.22 12.74 13.71
N ALA A 63 2.48 12.37 12.66
CA ALA A 63 1.10 11.93 12.81
C ALA A 63 1.01 10.51 13.42
N GLN A 64 1.93 9.61 13.05
CA GLN A 64 1.98 8.26 13.60
C GLN A 64 2.90 8.11 14.82
N SER A 65 3.42 9.22 15.36
CA SER A 65 4.36 9.27 16.49
C SER A 65 5.72 8.58 16.28
N GLY A 66 6.10 8.29 15.02
CA GLY A 66 7.34 7.59 14.67
C GLY A 66 8.63 8.32 15.08
N LEU A 67 8.57 9.63 15.37
CA LEU A 67 9.72 10.39 15.87
C LEU A 67 10.19 9.89 17.26
N ARG A 68 9.26 9.46 18.11
CA ARG A 68 9.56 8.89 19.43
C ARG A 68 9.45 7.37 19.45
N HIS A 69 8.58 6.80 18.61
CA HIS A 69 8.27 5.37 18.58
C HIS A 69 8.50 4.80 17.17
N TRP A 70 9.76 4.83 16.71
CA TRP A 70 10.11 4.44 15.34
C TRP A 70 9.60 3.04 14.96
N ASN A 71 9.64 2.06 15.87
CA ASN A 71 9.23 0.68 15.56
C ASN A 71 7.76 0.38 15.90
N GLU A 72 7.06 1.29 16.60
CA GLU A 72 5.70 1.09 17.10
C GLU A 72 4.81 2.31 16.77
N PRO A 73 4.64 2.64 15.47
CA PRO A 73 3.80 3.75 15.07
C PRO A 73 2.34 3.49 15.43
N VAL A 74 1.54 4.55 15.59
CA VAL A 74 0.09 4.43 15.63
C VAL A 74 -0.40 4.08 14.22
N VAL A 75 -1.09 2.94 14.09
CA VAL A 75 -1.53 2.40 12.79
C VAL A 75 -3.06 2.34 12.71
N VAL A 76 -3.71 1.85 13.76
CA VAL A 76 -5.15 1.59 13.80
C VAL A 76 -5.96 2.82 13.39
N ALA A 77 -5.58 4.00 13.87
CA ALA A 77 -6.26 5.26 13.58
C ALA A 77 -6.20 5.70 12.11
N PHE A 78 -5.24 5.20 11.32
CA PHE A 78 -4.96 5.71 9.98
C PHE A 78 -5.32 4.72 8.86
N ARG A 79 -5.90 3.56 9.18
CA ARG A 79 -6.46 2.64 8.17
C ARG A 79 -7.79 3.16 7.63
N ASN A 80 -8.12 2.80 6.39
CA ASN A 80 -9.39 3.16 5.72
C ASN A 80 -10.53 2.18 6.09
N TRP A 81 -10.95 2.15 7.35
CA TRP A 81 -11.91 1.16 7.86
C TRP A 81 -13.27 1.12 7.15
N ALA A 82 -13.84 2.29 6.87
CA ALA A 82 -15.16 2.44 6.26
C ALA A 82 -15.31 3.84 5.65
N TYR A 83 -16.23 4.02 4.69
CA TYR A 83 -16.45 5.32 4.03
C TYR A 83 -16.79 6.50 4.97
N PRO A 84 -17.57 6.33 6.06
CA PRO A 84 -17.86 7.41 7.01
C PRO A 84 -16.62 7.81 7.81
N TYR A 85 -15.62 6.94 7.90
CA TYR A 85 -14.34 7.27 8.53
C TYR A 85 -13.42 8.04 7.56
N VAL A 86 -13.84 9.27 7.23
CA VAL A 86 -13.16 10.16 6.27
C VAL A 86 -11.70 10.40 6.63
N THR A 87 -11.38 10.47 7.92
CA THR A 87 -9.98 10.63 8.38
C THR A 87 -9.11 9.47 7.90
N GLY A 88 -9.55 8.23 8.09
CA GLY A 88 -8.85 7.04 7.58
C GLY A 88 -8.76 7.05 6.05
N MET A 89 -9.86 7.39 5.37
CA MET A 89 -9.89 7.47 3.90
C MET A 89 -8.89 8.48 3.32
N ILE A 90 -8.62 9.58 4.01
CA ILE A 90 -7.65 10.59 3.54
C ILE A 90 -6.22 10.20 3.90
N THR A 91 -6.01 9.63 5.08
CA THR A 91 -4.67 9.47 5.67
C THR A 91 -4.00 8.12 5.40
N SER A 92 -4.76 7.08 5.07
CA SER A 92 -4.23 5.71 4.93
C SER A 92 -3.14 5.58 3.87
N ALA A 93 -3.24 6.34 2.78
CA ALA A 93 -2.23 6.36 1.73
C ALA A 93 -0.88 6.94 2.19
N PHE A 94 -0.83 7.65 3.32
CA PHE A 94 0.40 8.24 3.86
C PHE A 94 0.93 7.49 5.08
N ALA A 95 0.07 6.70 5.73
CA ALA A 95 0.42 5.93 6.91
C ALA A 95 1.18 4.65 6.58
N HIS A 96 2.09 4.23 7.47
CA HIS A 96 2.87 3.00 7.33
C HIS A 96 2.86 2.19 8.62
N ALA A 97 2.81 0.86 8.49
CA ALA A 97 2.67 -0.06 9.62
C ALA A 97 3.98 -0.23 10.40
N SER A 98 5.11 0.01 9.75
CA SER A 98 6.44 -0.23 10.30
C SER A 98 7.50 0.58 9.54
N PRO A 99 8.72 0.71 10.08
CA PRO A 99 9.86 1.27 9.35
C PRO A 99 10.17 0.56 8.04
N SER A 100 10.09 -0.77 8.02
CA SER A 100 10.37 -1.56 6.82
C SER A 100 9.33 -1.29 5.73
N HIS A 101 8.06 -1.13 6.11
CA HIS A 101 7.00 -0.75 5.18
C HIS A 101 7.23 0.66 4.61
N LEU A 102 7.56 1.65 5.46
CA LEU A 102 7.89 3.01 5.02
C LEU A 102 9.09 3.02 4.06
N LEU A 103 10.21 2.42 4.48
CA LEU A 103 11.43 2.41 3.69
C LEU A 103 11.26 1.66 2.37
N GLY A 104 10.51 0.55 2.36
CA GLY A 104 10.19 -0.19 1.13
C GLY A 104 9.48 0.67 0.09
N ASN A 105 8.45 1.40 0.51
CA ASN A 105 7.73 2.33 -0.37
C ASN A 105 8.62 3.50 -0.81
N MET A 106 9.37 4.08 0.14
CA MET A 106 10.19 5.25 -0.13
C MET A 106 11.35 4.94 -1.06
N LEU A 107 12.07 3.82 -0.89
CA LEU A 107 13.19 3.42 -1.76
C LEU A 107 12.78 3.33 -3.24
N THR A 108 11.61 2.75 -3.50
CA THR A 108 11.06 2.69 -4.86
C THR A 108 10.60 4.07 -5.34
N THR A 109 10.03 4.88 -4.44
CA THR A 109 9.60 6.26 -4.73
C THR A 109 10.77 7.16 -5.12
N VAL A 110 11.93 7.08 -4.44
CA VAL A 110 13.12 7.91 -4.76
C VAL A 110 13.64 7.64 -6.16
N VAL A 111 13.31 6.48 -6.74
CA VAL A 111 13.67 6.12 -8.11
C VAL A 111 12.56 6.49 -9.09
N LEU A 112 11.32 6.08 -8.84
CA LEU A 112 10.23 6.21 -9.81
C LEU A 112 9.62 7.61 -9.85
N ALA A 113 9.47 8.29 -8.71
CA ALA A 113 8.84 9.61 -8.67
C ALA A 113 9.64 10.66 -9.48
N PRO A 114 10.98 10.75 -9.35
CA PRO A 114 11.78 11.65 -10.19
C PRO A 114 11.67 11.30 -11.68
N LEU A 115 11.60 10.02 -12.05
CA LEU A 115 11.38 9.63 -13.46
C LEU A 115 10.01 10.07 -13.97
N ALA A 116 8.96 9.92 -13.17
CA ALA A 116 7.63 10.41 -13.50
C ALA A 116 7.60 11.93 -13.63
N GLU A 117 8.24 12.65 -12.70
CA GLU A 117 8.39 14.11 -12.74
C GLU A 117 9.21 14.57 -13.95
N PHE A 118 10.24 13.81 -14.35
CA PHE A 118 11.04 14.09 -15.54
C PHE A 118 10.21 13.94 -16.82
N ILE A 119 9.36 12.91 -16.89
CA ILE A 119 8.39 12.72 -17.99
C ILE A 119 7.36 13.85 -17.99
N TRP A 120 6.89 14.30 -16.83
CA TRP A 120 5.99 15.44 -16.71
C TRP A 120 6.64 16.74 -17.21
N GLY A 121 7.80 17.11 -16.65
CA GLY A 121 8.58 18.31 -16.94
C GLY A 121 8.04 19.57 -16.25
N HIS A 122 8.94 20.37 -15.65
CA HIS A 122 8.59 21.65 -15.02
C HIS A 122 8.34 22.72 -16.06
N TYR A 123 9.05 22.70 -17.19
CA TYR A 123 8.82 23.63 -18.29
C TYR A 123 7.67 23.14 -19.18
N PRO A 124 6.82 24.05 -19.68
CA PRO A 124 5.73 23.69 -20.58
C PRO A 124 6.25 23.03 -21.87
N TYR A 125 5.43 22.18 -22.47
CA TYR A 125 5.77 21.52 -23.72
C TYR A 125 5.44 22.45 -24.89
N GLU A 126 6.46 22.94 -25.59
CA GLU A 126 6.28 23.67 -26.84
C GLU A 126 5.95 22.69 -27.95
N ARG A 127 4.70 22.70 -28.42
CA ARG A 127 4.33 22.03 -29.66
C ARG A 127 4.97 22.85 -30.79
N THR A 128 6.07 22.38 -31.37
CA THR A 128 6.64 22.99 -32.58
C THR A 128 5.53 23.06 -33.63
N ALA A 129 4.95 24.23 -33.82
CA ALA A 129 3.98 24.47 -34.87
C ALA A 129 4.75 24.50 -36.19
N THR A 130 4.98 23.34 -36.79
CA THR A 130 5.26 23.24 -38.23
C THR A 130 3.98 23.59 -38.99
N ARG A 131 3.59 24.86 -38.92
CA ARG A 131 2.93 25.52 -40.05
C ARG A 131 4.05 26.16 -40.86
N SER A 132 4.69 25.36 -41.70
CA SER A 132 5.28 25.93 -42.91
C SER A 132 4.10 26.57 -43.68
N PRO A 133 4.15 27.85 -44.05
CA PRO A 133 3.30 28.33 -45.12
C PRO A 133 3.73 27.53 -46.34
N VAL A 134 2.87 26.65 -46.83
CA VAL A 134 3.06 25.98 -48.11
C VAL A 134 3.01 27.07 -49.17
N GLY A 135 4.18 27.61 -49.50
CA GLY A 135 4.43 28.24 -50.78
C GLY A 135 4.44 27.13 -51.82
N SER A 136 3.44 27.15 -52.69
CA SER A 136 3.41 26.40 -53.94
C SER A 136 4.73 26.60 -54.70
N GLY A 137 5.50 25.54 -54.89
CA GLY A 137 6.77 25.60 -55.62
C GLY A 137 7.19 24.22 -56.13
N ASP A 138 6.68 23.91 -57.33
CA ASP A 138 7.19 23.02 -58.37
C ASP A 138 8.15 21.87 -57.99
N SER A 139 7.66 20.65 -58.20
CA SER A 139 8.40 19.40 -58.12
C SER A 139 9.37 19.25 -59.30
N ARG A 140 10.67 19.40 -59.07
CA ARG A 140 11.69 18.81 -59.97
C ARG A 140 12.73 18.00 -59.20
N VAL A 141 12.86 16.76 -59.67
CA VAL A 141 13.81 15.71 -59.30
C VAL A 141 15.24 16.19 -59.56
N PRO A 142 16.22 16.00 -58.65
CA PRO A 142 17.62 16.19 -58.99
C PRO A 142 18.23 14.84 -59.42
N ASP A 143 18.53 14.74 -60.72
CA ASP A 143 19.49 13.77 -61.24
C ASP A 143 20.93 14.32 -61.13
N SER A 144 21.86 13.37 -61.02
CA SER A 144 23.29 13.42 -60.68
C SER A 144 24.19 14.46 -61.42
N PRO A 145 25.42 14.71 -60.91
CA PRO A 145 26.24 15.87 -61.27
C PRO A 145 27.32 15.58 -62.33
N GLU A 146 27.66 16.60 -63.14
CA GLU A 146 29.00 16.88 -63.74
C GLU A 146 28.92 18.04 -64.78
N PRO A 147 30.02 18.72 -65.16
CA PRO A 147 30.93 19.52 -64.33
C PRO A 147 31.12 20.97 -64.86
N ALA A 148 31.87 21.74 -64.07
CA ALA A 148 32.29 23.13 -64.23
C ALA A 148 32.46 23.68 -65.67
N GLU A 149 31.80 24.80 -65.93
CA GLU A 149 32.26 25.82 -66.88
C GLU A 149 32.41 27.17 -66.17
N PHE A 150 33.55 27.78 -66.43
CA PHE A 150 34.03 29.05 -65.91
C PHE A 150 33.69 30.10 -66.97
N ASP A 151 32.84 31.08 -66.66
CA ASP A 151 32.84 32.33 -67.43
C ASP A 151 32.57 33.56 -66.55
N THR A 152 33.38 34.54 -66.86
CA THR A 152 33.65 35.82 -66.24
C THR A 152 32.76 36.90 -66.82
N SER A 153 32.09 37.70 -65.99
CA SER A 153 32.04 39.18 -66.15
C SER A 153 31.31 39.87 -64.99
N PRO A 154 31.69 41.12 -64.66
CA PRO A 154 31.26 41.81 -63.45
C PRO A 154 30.04 42.68 -63.72
N THR A 155 29.06 42.65 -62.80
CA THR A 155 27.99 43.66 -62.81
C THR A 155 27.74 44.18 -61.40
N THR A 156 28.16 45.42 -61.23
CA THR A 156 27.83 46.37 -60.17
C THR A 156 26.32 46.53 -60.01
N GLY A 157 25.82 46.35 -58.78
CA GLY A 157 24.45 46.69 -58.39
C GLY A 157 24.42 47.11 -56.93
N ILE A 158 24.27 48.41 -56.70
CA ILE A 158 24.09 49.06 -55.40
C ILE A 158 22.74 48.64 -54.80
N PRO A 159 22.62 48.29 -53.50
CA PRO A 159 21.31 48.17 -52.86
C PRO A 159 20.81 49.55 -52.45
N SER A 160 19.80 50.05 -53.15
CA SER A 160 18.97 51.18 -52.70
C SER A 160 18.06 50.70 -51.58
N GLY A 161 18.40 51.07 -50.34
CA GLY A 161 17.53 50.91 -49.18
C GLY A 161 16.38 51.93 -49.21
N ASP A 162 15.17 51.43 -48.94
CA ASP A 162 13.98 52.22 -48.69
C ASP A 162 13.91 52.53 -47.17
N PRO A 163 13.94 53.81 -46.71
CA PRO A 163 14.04 54.12 -45.28
C PRO A 163 12.69 54.20 -44.54
N ASP A 164 11.55 54.05 -45.20
CA ASP A 164 10.24 54.39 -44.61
C ASP A 164 9.34 53.18 -44.32
N THR A 165 9.84 52.21 -43.54
CA THR A 165 8.97 51.25 -42.85
C THR A 165 9.16 51.41 -41.34
N PRO A 166 8.14 51.85 -40.58
CA PRO A 166 8.24 51.83 -39.12
C PRO A 166 8.44 50.38 -38.70
N ALA A 167 9.51 50.11 -37.96
CA ALA A 167 9.67 48.84 -37.26
C ALA A 167 8.40 48.60 -36.44
N PRO A 168 7.80 47.39 -36.47
CA PRO A 168 6.69 47.11 -35.59
C PRO A 168 7.20 47.31 -34.16
N GLU A 169 6.54 48.20 -33.41
CA GLU A 169 6.67 48.26 -31.97
C GLU A 169 6.47 46.84 -31.46
N GLU A 170 7.53 46.22 -30.93
CA GLU A 170 7.41 45.08 -30.04
C GLU A 170 6.65 45.59 -28.82
N THR A 171 5.32 45.52 -28.90
CA THR A 171 4.48 45.52 -27.72
C THR A 171 4.89 44.29 -26.93
N ASP A 172 5.72 44.49 -25.91
CA ASP A 172 5.88 43.59 -24.78
C ASP A 172 4.48 43.30 -24.23
N THR A 173 3.82 42.28 -24.79
CA THR A 173 2.60 41.74 -24.20
C THR A 173 3.04 41.06 -22.93
N GLU A 174 2.87 41.75 -21.81
CA GLU A 174 3.02 41.20 -20.47
C GLU A 174 2.43 39.80 -20.41
N ASP A 175 3.30 38.89 -19.99
CA ASP A 175 3.16 37.45 -19.86
C ASP A 175 1.82 37.03 -19.23
N GLY A 176 0.86 36.70 -20.09
CA GLY A 176 -0.38 36.02 -19.75
C GLY A 176 -0.20 34.51 -19.53
N SER A 177 0.99 34.03 -19.14
CA SER A 177 1.17 32.61 -18.78
C SER A 177 0.19 32.26 -17.66
N ARG A 178 -0.71 31.31 -17.93
CA ARG A 178 -1.62 30.80 -16.90
C ARG A 178 -0.75 30.34 -15.74
N LEU A 179 -1.13 30.63 -14.50
CA LEU A 179 -0.35 30.32 -13.29
C LEU A 179 0.21 28.87 -13.28
N ARG A 180 -0.54 27.93 -13.85
CA ARG A 180 -0.21 26.50 -14.01
C ARG A 180 0.92 26.18 -14.99
N ASP A 181 1.32 27.13 -15.83
CA ASP A 181 2.38 26.96 -16.84
C ASP A 181 3.75 27.44 -16.30
N ARG A 182 3.75 28.13 -15.14
CA ARG A 182 4.97 28.55 -14.44
C ARG A 182 5.74 27.34 -13.88
N PRO A 183 7.06 27.21 -14.12
CA PRO A 183 7.83 26.04 -13.71
C PRO A 183 7.78 25.75 -12.21
N VAL A 184 7.80 26.79 -11.37
CA VAL A 184 7.72 26.65 -9.90
C VAL A 184 6.37 26.05 -9.48
N VAL A 185 5.26 26.53 -10.07
CA VAL A 185 3.91 26.03 -9.76
C VAL A 185 3.75 24.59 -10.25
N ARG A 186 4.27 24.28 -11.44
CA ARG A 186 4.26 22.90 -11.98
C ARG A 186 5.03 21.93 -11.08
N ALA A 187 6.16 22.35 -10.56
CA ALA A 187 7.05 21.55 -9.71
C ALA A 187 6.51 21.37 -8.29
N LEU A 188 6.15 22.47 -7.61
CA LEU A 188 5.84 22.47 -6.17
C LEU A 188 4.36 22.30 -5.85
N VAL A 189 3.46 22.51 -6.82
CA VAL A 189 2.01 22.48 -6.59
C VAL A 189 1.33 21.44 -7.46
N VAL A 190 1.50 21.52 -8.78
CA VAL A 190 0.77 20.63 -9.71
C VAL A 190 1.21 19.18 -9.56
N PHE A 191 2.52 18.91 -9.60
CA PHE A 191 3.00 17.53 -9.49
C PHE A 191 2.66 16.91 -8.13
N PRO A 192 2.98 17.52 -6.97
CA PRO A 192 2.54 17.00 -5.66
C PRO A 192 1.02 16.90 -5.54
N GLY A 193 0.26 17.85 -6.11
CA GLY A 193 -1.20 17.81 -6.11
C GLY A 193 -1.79 16.65 -6.89
N VAL A 194 -1.19 16.28 -8.04
CA VAL A 194 -1.58 15.08 -8.79
C VAL A 194 -1.23 13.82 -8.00
N VAL A 195 -0.06 13.77 -7.37
CA VAL A 195 0.34 12.63 -6.52
C VAL A 195 -0.64 12.46 -5.37
N LEU A 196 -0.99 13.55 -4.68
CA LEU A 196 -2.01 13.56 -3.63
C LEU A 196 -3.37 13.04 -4.15
N ALA A 197 -3.82 13.50 -5.31
CA ALA A 197 -5.07 13.03 -5.91
C ALA A 197 -5.03 11.52 -6.22
N VAL A 198 -3.91 11.02 -6.75
CA VAL A 198 -3.72 9.58 -6.98
C VAL A 198 -3.73 8.81 -5.66
N SER A 199 -3.03 9.29 -4.63
CA SER A 199 -3.02 8.68 -3.30
C SER A 199 -4.43 8.57 -2.71
N LEU A 200 -5.21 9.66 -2.79
CA LEU A 200 -6.60 9.69 -2.32
C LEU A 200 -7.49 8.71 -3.10
N LEU A 201 -7.36 8.67 -4.44
CA LEU A 201 -8.11 7.71 -5.27
C LEU A 201 -7.75 6.26 -4.93
N THR A 202 -6.45 5.96 -4.77
CA THR A 202 -6.03 4.61 -4.39
C THR A 202 -6.52 4.22 -3.01
N SER A 203 -6.55 5.15 -2.04
CA SER A 203 -7.11 4.90 -0.71
C SER A 203 -8.62 4.66 -0.73
N LEU A 204 -9.36 5.51 -1.45
CA LEU A 204 -10.82 5.45 -1.54
C LEU A 204 -11.31 4.11 -2.11
N TYR A 205 -10.54 3.54 -3.03
CA TYR A 205 -10.86 2.29 -3.72
C TYR A 205 -9.92 1.12 -3.36
N ALA A 206 -9.16 1.23 -2.27
CA ALA A 206 -8.40 0.09 -1.77
C ALA A 206 -9.34 -0.87 -1.05
N LEU A 207 -9.30 -2.14 -1.43
CA LEU A 207 -10.08 -3.21 -0.82
C LEU A 207 -9.54 -3.54 0.57
N GLY A 208 -10.46 -3.69 1.53
CA GLY A 208 -10.15 -3.99 2.92
C GLY A 208 -9.52 -2.81 3.65
N TRP A 209 -9.09 -3.05 4.88
CA TRP A 209 -8.54 -2.04 5.79
C TRP A 209 -7.08 -1.70 5.46
N SER A 210 -6.89 -1.21 4.24
CA SER A 210 -5.65 -0.79 3.62
C SER A 210 -4.95 0.36 4.35
N LEU A 211 -3.63 0.35 4.20
CA LEU A 211 -2.72 1.36 4.71
C LEU A 211 -1.40 1.26 3.95
N GLY A 212 -0.84 2.39 3.54
CA GLY A 212 0.42 2.46 2.81
C GLY A 212 0.38 3.32 1.56
N PHE A 213 1.54 3.87 1.20
CA PHE A 213 1.75 4.67 -0.02
C PHE A 213 1.93 3.82 -1.29
N SER A 214 1.91 2.48 -1.17
CA SER A 214 2.26 1.56 -2.25
C SER A 214 1.38 1.72 -3.49
N GLY A 215 0.06 1.97 -3.37
CA GLY A 215 -0.79 2.27 -4.52
C GLY A 215 -0.27 3.44 -5.37
N THR A 216 0.28 4.47 -4.71
CA THR A 216 0.90 5.61 -5.42
C THR A 216 2.25 5.25 -6.03
N VAL A 217 3.04 4.40 -5.35
CA VAL A 217 4.28 3.84 -5.92
C VAL A 217 4.00 3.09 -7.22
N PHE A 218 2.97 2.25 -7.24
CA PHE A 218 2.55 1.53 -8.43
C PHE A 218 1.99 2.45 -9.52
N ALA A 219 1.36 3.58 -9.16
CA ALA A 219 1.00 4.60 -10.14
C ALA A 219 2.22 5.24 -10.81
N PHE A 220 3.28 5.55 -10.06
CA PHE A 220 4.55 5.95 -10.68
C PHE A 220 5.10 4.85 -11.59
N LEU A 221 5.03 3.60 -11.16
CA LEU A 221 5.49 2.46 -11.95
C LEU A 221 4.77 2.36 -13.29
N GLY A 222 3.44 2.34 -13.29
CA GLY A 222 2.63 2.29 -14.52
C GLY A 222 2.87 3.49 -15.44
N PHE A 223 3.03 4.68 -14.85
CA PHE A 223 3.27 5.90 -15.59
C PHE A 223 4.64 5.91 -16.29
N VAL A 224 5.71 5.53 -15.57
CA VAL A 224 7.08 5.50 -16.11
C VAL A 224 7.24 4.35 -17.11
N LEU A 225 6.64 3.18 -16.83
CA LEU A 225 6.67 2.00 -17.70
C LEU A 225 6.21 2.33 -19.11
N LEU A 226 5.12 3.11 -19.24
CA LEU A 226 4.53 3.41 -20.54
C LEU A 226 5.46 4.25 -21.43
N ARG A 227 6.22 5.19 -20.85
CA ARG A 227 7.15 6.04 -21.60
C ARG A 227 8.53 5.41 -21.76
N TYR A 228 9.03 4.75 -20.73
CA TYR A 228 10.38 4.16 -20.72
C TYR A 228 10.36 2.70 -20.23
N PRO A 229 9.90 1.75 -21.07
CA PRO A 229 9.67 0.37 -20.63
C PRO A 229 10.95 -0.31 -20.09
N VAL A 230 12.05 -0.24 -20.85
CA VAL A 230 13.34 -0.85 -20.46
C VAL A 230 13.96 -0.12 -19.27
N LEU A 231 13.93 1.22 -19.25
CA LEU A 231 14.46 1.99 -18.14
C LEU A 231 13.72 1.67 -16.84
N THR A 232 12.42 1.42 -16.91
CA THR A 232 11.61 1.05 -15.74
C THR A 232 12.08 -0.26 -15.12
N ALA A 233 12.31 -1.29 -15.94
CA ALA A 233 12.87 -2.55 -15.46
C ALA A 233 14.26 -2.37 -14.83
N VAL A 234 15.13 -1.56 -15.45
CA VAL A 234 16.46 -1.22 -14.90
C VAL A 234 16.35 -0.39 -13.61
N ALA A 235 15.39 0.53 -13.54
CA ALA A 235 15.15 1.39 -12.39
C ALA A 235 14.73 0.56 -11.17
N LEU A 236 13.92 -0.49 -11.35
CA LEU A 236 13.57 -1.41 -10.28
C LEU A 236 14.80 -2.17 -9.74
N LEU A 237 15.69 -2.62 -10.63
CA LEU A 237 16.98 -3.19 -10.20
C LEU A 237 17.82 -2.16 -9.43
N GLY A 238 17.77 -0.89 -9.86
CA GLY A 238 18.37 0.23 -9.15
C GLY A 238 17.79 0.41 -7.75
N ALA A 239 16.47 0.33 -7.57
CA ALA A 239 15.84 0.40 -6.26
C ALA A 239 16.30 -0.74 -5.33
N SER A 240 16.43 -1.97 -5.85
CA SER A 240 17.01 -3.09 -5.11
C SER A 240 18.47 -2.82 -4.70
N LEU A 241 19.28 -2.26 -5.60
CA LEU A 241 20.66 -1.88 -5.29
C LEU A 241 20.72 -0.83 -4.16
N VAL A 242 19.90 0.21 -4.23
CA VAL A 242 19.84 1.24 -3.16
C VAL A 242 19.41 0.61 -1.84
N SER A 243 18.41 -0.27 -1.85
CA SER A 243 17.97 -1.02 -0.67
C SER A 243 19.11 -1.83 -0.05
N THR A 244 19.84 -2.60 -0.86
CA THR A 244 20.99 -3.38 -0.41
C THR A 244 22.08 -2.50 0.19
N LEU A 245 22.43 -1.39 -0.47
CA LEU A 245 23.44 -0.46 0.03
C LEU A 245 23.01 0.20 1.34
N LEU A 246 21.74 0.60 1.46
CA LEU A 246 21.20 1.17 2.69
C LEU A 246 21.20 0.16 3.83
N ASN A 247 20.70 -1.06 3.61
CA ASN A 247 20.70 -2.13 4.62
C ASN A 247 22.12 -2.50 5.04
N THR A 248 23.06 -2.53 4.11
CA THR A 248 24.49 -2.78 4.40
C THR A 248 25.11 -1.62 5.19
N PHE A 249 24.68 -0.39 4.95
CA PHE A 249 25.15 0.75 5.73
C PHE A 249 24.58 0.76 7.15
N LEU A 250 23.28 0.50 7.30
CA LEU A 250 22.61 0.46 8.61
C LEU A 250 23.11 -0.71 9.45
N THR A 251 23.17 -1.90 8.85
CA THR A 251 23.55 -3.16 9.48
C THR A 251 24.71 -3.83 8.71
N PRO A 252 25.94 -3.30 8.84
CA PRO A 252 27.10 -3.78 8.08
C PRO A 252 27.56 -5.18 8.48
N VAL A 253 27.22 -5.64 9.68
CA VAL A 253 27.49 -6.98 10.17
C VAL A 253 26.19 -7.54 10.73
N LEU A 254 25.53 -8.38 9.95
CA LEU A 254 24.31 -9.09 10.37
C LEU A 254 24.70 -10.38 11.08
N ARG A 255 24.24 -10.57 12.31
CA ARG A 255 24.33 -11.84 13.06
C ARG A 255 22.92 -12.32 13.33
N ALA A 256 22.66 -13.59 13.06
CA ALA A 256 21.36 -14.21 13.31
C ALA A 256 21.58 -15.60 13.94
N THR A 257 20.73 -15.95 14.89
CA THR A 257 20.61 -17.27 15.53
C THR A 257 19.30 -17.92 15.09
N ALA A 258 19.24 -19.25 15.12
CA ALA A 258 18.00 -19.97 14.85
C ALA A 258 17.17 -19.99 16.14
N GLU A 259 16.06 -19.25 16.13
CA GLU A 259 15.07 -19.21 17.21
C GLU A 259 13.68 -19.43 16.58
N GLY A 260 12.79 -20.15 17.28
CA GLY A 260 11.40 -20.25 16.87
C GLY A 260 10.76 -18.89 17.06
N GLY A 261 10.24 -18.29 15.98
CA GLY A 261 9.45 -17.07 16.06
C GLY A 261 7.95 -17.37 16.20
N PRO A 262 7.13 -16.35 16.46
CA PRO A 262 5.68 -16.51 16.52
C PRO A 262 5.14 -17.02 15.18
N PRO A 263 3.99 -17.72 15.17
CA PRO A 263 3.30 -18.06 13.94
C PRO A 263 3.03 -16.80 13.12
N GLN A 264 3.32 -16.82 11.82
CA GLN A 264 3.08 -15.68 10.94
C GLN A 264 2.39 -16.16 9.66
N PRO A 265 1.43 -15.38 9.12
CA PRO A 265 0.87 -15.68 7.82
C PRO A 265 1.97 -15.64 6.75
N PRO A 266 1.79 -16.35 5.62
CA PRO A 266 2.70 -16.23 4.49
C PRO A 266 2.87 -14.76 4.09
N ALA A 267 4.10 -14.34 3.76
CA ALA A 267 4.42 -12.93 3.50
C ALA A 267 3.57 -12.26 2.39
N TRP A 268 2.99 -13.04 1.48
CA TRP A 268 2.10 -12.57 0.42
C TRP A 268 0.63 -12.40 0.86
N ALA A 269 0.20 -13.03 1.96
CA ALA A 269 -1.21 -13.04 2.37
C ALA A 269 -1.74 -11.67 2.83
N GLY A 270 -0.88 -10.84 3.43
CA GLY A 270 -1.23 -9.50 3.88
C GLY A 270 -1.07 -8.39 2.83
N VAL A 271 -0.73 -8.73 1.58
CA VAL A 271 -0.41 -7.73 0.54
C VAL A 271 -1.68 -7.29 -0.18
N ASN A 272 -1.95 -5.99 -0.20
CA ASN A 272 -3.08 -5.43 -0.94
C ASN A 272 -2.77 -5.28 -2.44
N VAL A 273 -2.73 -6.41 -3.15
CA VAL A 273 -2.43 -6.47 -4.59
C VAL A 273 -3.47 -5.72 -5.42
N GLN A 274 -4.72 -5.65 -4.95
CA GLN A 274 -5.78 -4.87 -5.57
C GLN A 274 -5.43 -3.37 -5.61
N ALA A 275 -4.96 -2.80 -4.50
CA ALA A 275 -4.55 -1.40 -4.44
C ALA A 275 -3.32 -1.12 -5.32
N HIS A 276 -2.37 -2.06 -5.39
CA HIS A 276 -1.20 -1.98 -6.29
C HIS A 276 -1.63 -1.94 -7.76
N LEU A 277 -2.51 -2.86 -8.16
CA LEU A 277 -3.01 -2.96 -9.52
C LEU A 277 -3.82 -1.71 -9.92
N LEU A 278 -4.69 -1.23 -9.03
CA LEU A 278 -5.44 0.01 -9.23
C LEU A 278 -4.49 1.20 -9.46
N GLY A 279 -3.49 1.35 -8.58
CA GLY A 279 -2.45 2.38 -8.70
C GLY A 279 -1.74 2.29 -10.05
N PHE A 280 -1.27 1.11 -10.42
CA PHE A 280 -0.61 0.84 -11.69
C PHE A 280 -1.45 1.27 -12.90
N LEU A 281 -2.74 0.91 -12.93
CA LEU A 281 -3.63 1.25 -14.04
C LEU A 281 -3.96 2.75 -14.11
N ILE A 282 -4.12 3.42 -12.97
CA ILE A 282 -4.24 4.88 -12.90
C ILE A 282 -2.98 5.54 -13.51
N GLY A 283 -1.80 5.05 -13.14
CA GLY A 283 -0.53 5.50 -13.71
C GLY A 283 -0.44 5.33 -15.23
N VAL A 284 -0.81 4.15 -15.73
CA VAL A 284 -0.87 3.86 -17.17
C VAL A 284 -1.85 4.80 -17.88
N ALA A 285 -3.05 4.99 -17.33
CA ALA A 285 -4.06 5.87 -17.93
C ALA A 285 -3.58 7.32 -18.00
N LEU A 286 -2.98 7.85 -16.93
CA LEU A 286 -2.39 9.20 -16.91
C LEU A 286 -1.26 9.35 -17.93
N ALA A 287 -0.40 8.33 -18.07
CA ALA A 287 0.67 8.35 -19.07
C ALA A 287 0.10 8.29 -20.49
N LEU A 288 -0.94 7.50 -20.77
CA LEU A 288 -1.61 7.46 -22.08
C LEU A 288 -2.14 8.83 -22.46
N CYS A 289 -2.88 9.49 -21.55
CA CYS A 289 -3.38 10.85 -21.77
C CYS A 289 -2.25 11.84 -22.10
N LEU A 290 -1.13 11.75 -21.39
CA LEU A 290 0.02 12.63 -21.61
C LEU A 290 0.74 12.36 -22.94
N LEU A 291 1.00 11.09 -23.26
CA LEU A 291 1.77 10.70 -24.44
C LEU A 291 0.98 10.90 -25.73
N TRP A 292 -0.35 10.70 -25.68
CA TRP A 292 -1.23 11.01 -26.81
C TRP A 292 -1.30 12.50 -27.11
N HIS A 293 -1.17 13.36 -26.10
CA HIS A 293 -1.08 14.80 -26.33
C HIS A 293 0.24 15.22 -26.99
N ARG A 294 1.27 14.38 -26.88
CA ARG A 294 2.65 14.62 -27.37
C ARG A 294 3.02 13.79 -28.60
N ASP A 295 2.06 13.14 -29.24
CA ASP A 295 2.22 12.29 -30.44
C ASP A 295 3.43 11.34 -30.38
N SER A 296 3.67 10.77 -29.19
CA SER A 296 4.83 9.92 -28.92
C SER A 296 4.39 8.51 -28.57
N LEU A 297 4.57 7.56 -29.49
CA LEU A 297 4.20 6.17 -29.28
C LEU A 297 5.39 5.34 -28.74
N PRO A 298 5.17 4.45 -27.76
CA PRO A 298 6.20 3.51 -27.32
C PRO A 298 6.40 2.38 -28.34
N ASP A 299 7.57 1.76 -28.32
CA ASP A 299 7.82 0.52 -29.06
C ASP A 299 6.96 -0.63 -28.47
N PRO A 300 6.08 -1.27 -29.29
CA PRO A 300 5.13 -2.26 -28.77
C PRO A 300 5.79 -3.47 -28.12
N ALA A 301 6.88 -3.99 -28.72
CA ALA A 301 7.55 -5.18 -28.24
C ALA A 301 8.24 -4.94 -26.88
N ARG A 302 8.93 -3.79 -26.74
CA ARG A 302 9.52 -3.37 -25.47
C ARG A 302 8.47 -3.09 -24.42
N LEU A 303 7.35 -2.47 -24.78
CA LEU A 303 6.26 -2.20 -23.84
C LEU A 303 5.63 -3.49 -23.34
N PHE A 304 5.27 -4.41 -24.24
CA PHE A 304 4.71 -5.71 -23.88
C PHE A 304 5.67 -6.50 -22.96
N GLY A 305 6.91 -6.69 -23.42
CA GLY A 305 7.91 -7.46 -22.67
C GLY A 305 8.21 -6.86 -21.29
N ALA A 306 8.36 -5.54 -21.20
CA ALA A 306 8.57 -4.87 -19.92
C ALA A 306 7.34 -4.92 -19.03
N THR A 307 6.12 -4.81 -19.58
CA THR A 307 4.88 -4.91 -18.79
C THR A 307 4.75 -6.29 -18.16
N VAL A 308 4.97 -7.36 -18.94
CA VAL A 308 4.98 -8.73 -18.41
C VAL A 308 6.05 -8.88 -17.33
N LEU A 309 7.30 -8.51 -17.62
CA LEU A 309 8.40 -8.64 -16.68
C LEU A 309 8.15 -7.87 -15.38
N VAL A 310 7.79 -6.60 -15.47
CA VAL A 310 7.58 -5.72 -14.32
C VAL A 310 6.37 -6.17 -13.51
N ALA A 311 5.23 -6.47 -14.16
CA ALA A 311 4.04 -6.92 -13.45
C ALA A 311 4.27 -8.26 -12.72
N THR A 312 5.02 -9.18 -13.33
CA THR A 312 5.37 -10.45 -12.68
C THR A 312 6.33 -10.26 -11.51
N VAL A 313 7.41 -9.49 -11.69
CA VAL A 313 8.42 -9.23 -10.65
C VAL A 313 7.84 -8.45 -9.47
N GLN A 314 6.90 -7.54 -9.73
CA GLN A 314 6.26 -6.72 -8.69
C GLN A 314 4.99 -7.36 -8.09
N GLY A 315 4.73 -8.65 -8.37
CA GLY A 315 3.66 -9.39 -7.70
C GLY A 315 2.24 -8.99 -8.11
N LEU A 316 2.03 -8.32 -9.26
CA LEU A 316 0.68 -7.93 -9.72
C LEU A 316 -0.22 -9.12 -10.12
N TRP A 317 0.31 -10.34 -10.06
CA TRP A 317 -0.40 -11.59 -10.30
C TRP A 317 -0.88 -12.27 -9.01
N GLU A 318 -0.50 -11.76 -7.83
CA GLU A 318 -0.76 -12.42 -6.55
C GLU A 318 -2.23 -12.31 -6.15
N LEU A 319 -3.05 -13.22 -6.66
CA LEU A 319 -4.45 -13.39 -6.25
C LEU A 319 -4.51 -14.41 -5.10
N SER A 320 -4.95 -13.98 -3.92
CA SER A 320 -5.02 -14.83 -2.73
C SER A 320 -6.30 -14.67 -1.92
N THR A 321 -6.63 -15.73 -1.17
CA THR A 321 -7.69 -15.76 -0.16
C THR A 321 -7.15 -16.40 1.13
N ALA A 322 -7.79 -16.08 2.25
CA ALA A 322 -7.49 -16.66 3.55
C ALA A 322 -8.81 -17.11 4.21
N ASP A 323 -8.80 -18.28 4.83
CA ASP A 323 -9.96 -18.86 5.55
C ASP A 323 -9.47 -19.77 6.68
N GLY A 324 -9.85 -19.48 7.93
CA GLY A 324 -9.55 -20.32 9.11
C GLY A 324 -8.08 -20.77 9.20
N GLY A 325 -7.12 -19.85 9.01
CA GLY A 325 -5.68 -20.15 9.02
C GLY A 325 -5.12 -20.77 7.73
N THR A 326 -5.96 -21.11 6.75
CA THR A 326 -5.55 -21.62 5.44
C THR A 326 -5.41 -20.49 4.41
N PHE A 327 -4.23 -20.36 3.83
CA PHE A 327 -3.94 -19.34 2.81
C PHE A 327 -3.83 -19.96 1.41
N THR A 328 -4.69 -19.53 0.48
CA THR A 328 -4.72 -20.04 -0.90
C THR A 328 -4.25 -18.97 -1.88
N ARG A 329 -3.37 -19.32 -2.83
CA ARG A 329 -2.86 -18.41 -3.88
C ARG A 329 -3.08 -18.96 -5.29
N TYR A 330 -3.82 -18.22 -6.12
CA TYR A 330 -4.26 -18.61 -7.47
C TYR A 330 -3.26 -18.16 -8.56
N GLN A 331 -2.03 -18.66 -8.49
CA GLN A 331 -0.92 -18.18 -9.33
C GLN A 331 -1.15 -18.30 -10.85
N GLY A 332 -1.77 -19.39 -11.31
CA GLY A 332 -2.01 -19.62 -12.74
C GLY A 332 -2.98 -18.59 -13.34
N ILE A 333 -4.06 -18.30 -12.61
CA ILE A 333 -5.05 -17.29 -12.99
C ILE A 333 -4.40 -15.90 -13.02
N GLY A 334 -3.59 -15.59 -12.00
CA GLY A 334 -2.85 -14.33 -11.91
C GLY A 334 -1.91 -14.08 -13.09
N ILE A 335 -1.14 -15.09 -13.53
CA ILE A 335 -0.23 -14.94 -14.67
C ILE A 335 -0.99 -14.77 -15.99
N VAL A 336 -2.07 -15.53 -16.20
CA VAL A 336 -2.94 -15.36 -17.38
C VAL A 336 -3.50 -13.93 -17.41
N PHE A 337 -3.96 -13.43 -16.27
CA PHE A 337 -4.44 -12.05 -16.13
C PHE A 337 -3.35 -11.02 -16.51
N VAL A 338 -2.12 -11.16 -16.01
CA VAL A 338 -1.01 -10.26 -16.36
C VAL A 338 -0.72 -10.27 -17.87
N LEU A 339 -0.73 -11.43 -18.52
CA LEU A 339 -0.49 -11.53 -19.96
C LEU A 339 -1.58 -10.82 -20.77
N VAL A 340 -2.84 -11.06 -20.43
CA VAL A 340 -4.00 -10.38 -21.07
C VAL A 340 -3.93 -8.88 -20.85
N LEU A 341 -3.61 -8.45 -19.62
CA LEU A 341 -3.48 -7.04 -19.29
C LEU A 341 -2.33 -6.37 -20.04
N ALA A 342 -1.18 -7.04 -20.16
CA ALA A 342 -0.04 -6.54 -20.94
C ALA A 342 -0.38 -6.39 -22.42
N MET A 343 -1.15 -7.34 -23.00
CA MET A 343 -1.67 -7.21 -24.36
C MET A 343 -2.60 -6.01 -24.50
N LEU A 344 -3.54 -5.83 -23.56
CA LEU A 344 -4.46 -4.69 -23.57
C LEU A 344 -3.70 -3.36 -23.49
N ILE A 345 -2.80 -3.19 -22.53
CA ILE A 345 -2.00 -1.96 -22.35
C ILE A 345 -1.19 -1.65 -23.62
N THR A 346 -0.51 -2.66 -24.17
CA THR A 346 0.28 -2.50 -25.39
C THR A 346 -0.61 -2.07 -26.56
N TYR A 347 -1.72 -2.77 -26.77
CA TYR A 347 -2.64 -2.48 -27.86
C TYR A 347 -3.28 -1.10 -27.75
N VAL A 348 -3.69 -0.68 -26.55
CA VAL A 348 -4.20 0.68 -26.29
C VAL A 348 -3.13 1.72 -26.62
N ALA A 349 -1.91 1.52 -26.12
CA ALA A 349 -0.81 2.47 -26.26
C ALA A 349 -0.38 2.68 -27.72
N THR A 350 -0.35 1.62 -28.51
CA THR A 350 0.10 1.63 -29.90
C THR A 350 -1.03 1.68 -30.92
N SER A 351 -2.29 1.81 -30.46
CA SER A 351 -3.44 1.91 -31.35
C SER A 351 -3.39 3.16 -32.21
N GLU A 352 -3.71 2.97 -33.49
CA GLU A 352 -3.98 4.07 -34.42
C GLU A 352 -5.29 4.77 -34.06
N ASN A 353 -5.35 6.08 -34.30
CA ASN A 353 -6.52 6.89 -33.98
C ASN A 353 -7.57 6.86 -35.11
N ASN A 354 -7.84 5.68 -35.66
CA ASN A 354 -8.78 5.49 -36.76
C ASN A 354 -10.21 5.72 -36.29
N ALA A 355 -10.98 6.47 -37.07
CA ALA A 355 -12.39 6.71 -36.82
C ALA A 355 -13.20 5.42 -37.00
N ALA A 356 -14.05 5.12 -36.03
CA ALA A 356 -15.07 4.09 -36.19
C ALA A 356 -16.10 4.52 -37.23
N THR A 357 -16.76 3.55 -37.88
CA THR A 357 -17.88 3.84 -38.78
C THR A 357 -19.04 4.50 -38.01
N ASP A 358 -19.84 5.31 -38.69
CA ASP A 358 -20.96 6.04 -38.06
C ASP A 358 -21.93 5.12 -37.31
N ARG A 359 -22.16 3.91 -37.85
CA ARG A 359 -23.00 2.88 -37.21
C ARG A 359 -22.41 2.43 -35.87
N VAL A 360 -21.10 2.14 -35.83
CA VAL A 360 -20.40 1.72 -34.62
C VAL A 360 -20.33 2.88 -33.62
N ALA A 361 -20.00 4.08 -34.08
CA ALA A 361 -19.96 5.27 -33.23
C ALA A 361 -21.31 5.58 -32.59
N THR A 362 -22.41 5.46 -33.34
CA THR A 362 -23.78 5.65 -32.83
C THR A 362 -24.15 4.58 -31.80
N ALA A 363 -23.87 3.31 -32.09
CA ALA A 363 -24.12 2.21 -31.16
C ALA A 363 -23.33 2.37 -29.86
N VAL A 364 -22.04 2.69 -29.95
CA VAL A 364 -21.16 2.92 -28.79
C VAL A 364 -21.67 4.08 -27.94
N ARG A 365 -22.06 5.20 -28.55
CA ARG A 365 -22.64 6.34 -27.81
C ARG A 365 -23.95 5.96 -27.13
N GLY A 366 -24.80 5.19 -27.80
CA GLY A 366 -26.03 4.65 -27.21
C GLY A 366 -25.73 3.77 -25.99
N VAL A 367 -24.78 2.85 -26.10
CA VAL A 367 -24.33 2.01 -24.98
C VAL A 367 -23.74 2.86 -23.85
N ALA A 368 -22.92 3.86 -24.16
CA ALA A 368 -22.33 4.75 -23.17
C ALA A 368 -23.39 5.58 -22.42
N VAL A 369 -24.42 6.09 -23.11
CA VAL A 369 -25.55 6.79 -22.48
C VAL A 369 -26.34 5.84 -21.59
N LEU A 370 -26.66 4.64 -22.08
CA LEU A 370 -27.33 3.62 -21.28
C LEU A 370 -26.50 3.21 -20.05
N TRP A 371 -25.18 3.15 -20.17
CA TRP A 371 -24.26 2.88 -19.07
C TRP A 371 -24.27 4.00 -18.02
N LEU A 372 -24.25 5.26 -18.45
CA LEU A 372 -24.37 6.41 -17.54
C LEU A 372 -25.72 6.43 -16.83
N LEU A 373 -26.82 6.20 -17.56
CA LEU A 373 -28.15 6.08 -16.98
C LEU A 373 -28.24 4.90 -16.02
N GLY A 374 -27.64 3.75 -16.37
CA GLY A 374 -27.53 2.59 -15.51
C GLY A 374 -26.75 2.88 -14.23
N SER A 375 -25.65 3.65 -14.31
CA SER A 375 -24.87 4.07 -13.14
C SER A 375 -25.69 4.94 -12.19
N VAL A 376 -26.50 5.85 -12.72
CA VAL A 376 -27.47 6.64 -11.94
C VAL A 376 -28.59 5.75 -11.39
N GLY A 377 -29.06 4.77 -12.16
CA GLY A 377 -30.05 3.78 -11.72
C GLY A 377 -29.56 2.92 -10.56
N VAL A 378 -28.29 2.48 -10.60
CA VAL A 378 -27.64 1.77 -9.48
C VAL A 378 -27.58 2.66 -8.25
N ALA A 379 -27.19 3.93 -8.41
CA ALA A 379 -27.19 4.90 -7.31
C ALA A 379 -28.57 5.04 -6.66
N ALA A 380 -29.60 5.27 -7.49
CA ALA A 380 -30.98 5.42 -7.04
C ALA A 380 -31.52 4.13 -6.40
N GLY A 381 -31.16 2.96 -6.95
CA GLY A 381 -31.51 1.66 -6.40
C GLY A 381 -30.89 1.40 -5.03
N VAL A 382 -29.60 1.72 -4.86
CA VAL A 382 -28.91 1.63 -3.56
C VAL A 382 -29.58 2.55 -2.54
N VAL A 383 -29.86 3.81 -2.89
CA VAL A 383 -30.60 4.75 -2.02
C VAL A 383 -32.01 4.24 -1.69
N ALA A 384 -32.71 3.64 -2.64
CA ALA A 384 -34.05 3.10 -2.43
C ALA A 384 -34.07 1.86 -1.51
N LEU A 385 -33.04 1.02 -1.59
CA LEU A 385 -32.93 -0.22 -0.81
C LEU A 385 -32.40 0.01 0.60
N PHE A 386 -31.39 0.89 0.74
CA PHE A 386 -30.65 1.09 1.99
C PHE A 386 -30.95 2.43 2.68
N GLY A 387 -31.67 3.32 2.02
CA GLY A 387 -32.07 4.62 2.57
C GLY A 387 -31.10 5.75 2.25
N THR A 388 -31.11 6.78 3.10
CA THR A 388 -30.32 8.02 2.90
C THR A 388 -29.45 8.34 4.11
N ASP A 389 -29.12 7.34 4.89
CA ASP A 389 -28.15 7.48 5.97
C ASP A 389 -26.75 7.83 5.41
N THR A 390 -25.87 8.29 6.30
CA THR A 390 -24.54 8.80 5.91
C THR A 390 -23.69 7.72 5.21
N MET A 391 -23.80 6.47 5.63
CA MET A 391 -23.08 5.35 5.04
C MET A 391 -23.51 5.17 3.57
N THR A 392 -24.82 5.04 3.35
CA THR A 392 -25.39 4.86 2.00
C THR A 392 -25.02 6.01 1.07
N VAL A 393 -25.10 7.26 1.52
CA VAL A 393 -24.75 8.44 0.72
C VAL A 393 -23.28 8.44 0.32
N LEU A 394 -22.36 8.13 1.24
CA LEU A 394 -20.92 8.11 0.96
C LEU A 394 -20.53 6.95 0.04
N SER A 395 -21.12 5.76 0.22
CA SER A 395 -20.94 4.64 -0.70
C SER A 395 -21.39 4.98 -2.11
N VAL A 396 -22.56 5.62 -2.27
CA VAL A 396 -23.06 6.08 -3.57
C VAL A 396 -22.11 7.13 -4.17
N ALA A 397 -21.65 8.08 -3.37
CA ALA A 397 -20.69 9.10 -3.81
C ALA A 397 -19.34 8.51 -4.26
N ALA A 398 -18.91 7.38 -3.69
CA ALA A 398 -17.73 6.65 -4.14
C ALA A 398 -18.00 5.79 -5.39
N VAL A 399 -19.14 5.12 -5.49
CA VAL A 399 -19.46 4.19 -6.59
C VAL A 399 -19.75 4.91 -7.90
N VAL A 400 -20.59 5.94 -7.85
CA VAL A 400 -21.15 6.56 -9.06
C VAL A 400 -20.07 7.15 -9.96
N PRO A 401 -19.07 7.90 -9.45
CA PRO A 401 -17.99 8.39 -10.30
C PRO A 401 -17.19 7.27 -10.96
N ALA A 402 -16.90 6.18 -10.23
CA ALA A 402 -16.20 5.03 -10.78
C ALA A 402 -17.01 4.35 -11.88
N LEU A 403 -18.29 4.04 -11.64
CA LEU A 403 -19.17 3.43 -12.63
C LEU A 403 -19.42 4.34 -13.83
N ALA A 404 -19.55 5.65 -13.64
CA ALA A 404 -19.79 6.58 -14.74
C ALA A 404 -18.57 6.77 -15.66
N LEU A 405 -17.35 6.54 -15.15
CA LEU A 405 -16.10 6.91 -15.83
C LEU A 405 -15.93 6.26 -17.23
N PRO A 406 -16.17 4.95 -17.44
CA PRO A 406 -16.05 4.34 -18.78
C PRO A 406 -17.01 4.97 -19.80
N GLY A 407 -18.26 5.22 -19.41
CA GLY A 407 -19.27 5.86 -20.26
C GLY A 407 -18.93 7.34 -20.54
N ALA A 408 -18.45 8.05 -19.52
CA ALA A 408 -18.03 9.44 -19.64
C ALA A 408 -16.85 9.61 -20.60
N VAL A 409 -15.86 8.72 -20.58
CA VAL A 409 -14.73 8.71 -21.52
C VAL A 409 -15.18 8.62 -22.97
N LEU A 410 -16.26 7.88 -23.24
CA LEU A 410 -16.83 7.71 -24.58
C LEU A 410 -17.67 8.93 -25.03
N ILE A 411 -18.07 9.79 -24.10
CA ILE A 411 -18.97 10.94 -24.32
C ILE A 411 -18.27 12.31 -24.08
N ALA A 412 -17.04 12.31 -23.56
CA ALA A 412 -16.26 13.48 -23.11
C ALA A 412 -16.24 14.70 -24.09
N PRO A 413 -16.06 15.93 -23.57
CA PRO A 413 -16.74 17.15 -24.02
C PRO A 413 -16.12 17.85 -25.25
N ASP A 414 -15.43 17.13 -26.13
CA ASP A 414 -14.98 17.71 -27.41
C ASP A 414 -16.16 17.94 -28.40
N GLY A 415 -17.40 17.75 -27.96
CA GLY A 415 -18.63 18.08 -28.67
C GLY A 415 -19.29 16.89 -29.38
N VAL A 416 -20.59 17.02 -29.64
CA VAL A 416 -21.34 16.13 -30.53
C VAL A 416 -20.78 16.30 -31.94
N GLY A 417 -19.91 15.38 -32.38
CA GLY A 417 -19.30 15.45 -33.72
C GLY A 417 -17.88 14.87 -33.83
N VAL A 418 -17.17 14.67 -32.72
CA VAL A 418 -15.84 14.02 -32.76
C VAL A 418 -15.99 12.51 -32.98
N PRO A 419 -15.29 11.92 -33.98
CA PRO A 419 -15.39 10.49 -34.25
C PRO A 419 -15.01 9.67 -33.02
N VAL A 420 -15.79 8.63 -32.72
CA VAL A 420 -15.36 7.58 -31.78
C VAL A 420 -14.19 6.88 -32.46
N THR A 421 -13.01 6.87 -31.84
CA THR A 421 -11.84 6.21 -32.42
C THR A 421 -11.55 4.89 -31.73
N SER A 422 -10.87 3.97 -32.42
CA SER A 422 -10.40 2.71 -31.82
C SER A 422 -9.60 2.95 -30.54
N ARG A 423 -8.76 3.99 -30.52
CA ARG A 423 -8.01 4.44 -29.34
C ARG A 423 -8.93 4.80 -28.16
N ARG A 424 -10.00 5.58 -28.39
CA ARG A 424 -10.96 5.94 -27.33
C ARG A 424 -11.71 4.73 -26.78
N LEU A 425 -12.10 3.79 -27.65
CA LEU A 425 -12.76 2.54 -27.24
C LEU A 425 -11.86 1.69 -26.34
N LEU A 426 -10.60 1.52 -26.75
CA LEU A 426 -9.61 0.74 -25.99
C LEU A 426 -9.27 1.41 -24.66
N PHE A 427 -9.18 2.75 -24.64
CA PHE A 427 -9.03 3.51 -23.40
C PHE A 427 -10.21 3.28 -22.46
N ALA A 428 -11.44 3.34 -22.96
CA ALA A 428 -12.63 3.06 -22.16
C ALA A 428 -12.64 1.61 -21.63
N ALA A 429 -12.15 0.64 -22.41
CA ALA A 429 -11.97 -0.75 -21.94
C ALA A 429 -10.94 -0.86 -20.81
N LEU A 430 -9.81 -0.16 -20.90
CA LEU A 430 -8.81 -0.09 -19.82
C LEU A 430 -9.40 0.56 -18.56
N VAL A 431 -10.16 1.65 -18.71
CA VAL A 431 -10.87 2.31 -17.62
C VAL A 431 -11.91 1.37 -17.00
N LEU A 432 -12.66 0.61 -17.81
CA LEU A 432 -13.60 -0.39 -17.32
C LEU A 432 -12.89 -1.47 -16.48
N VAL A 433 -11.75 -2.00 -16.94
CA VAL A 433 -10.95 -2.96 -16.15
C VAL A 433 -10.53 -2.35 -14.82
N THR A 434 -10.07 -1.10 -14.83
CA THR A 434 -9.70 -0.35 -13.62
C THR A 434 -10.88 -0.23 -12.65
N VAL A 435 -12.07 0.07 -13.15
CA VAL A 435 -13.31 0.16 -12.35
C VAL A 435 -13.68 -1.20 -11.78
N VAL A 436 -13.62 -2.29 -12.57
CA VAL A 436 -13.91 -3.65 -12.09
C VAL A 436 -12.98 -4.04 -10.93
N ILE A 437 -11.71 -3.66 -10.99
CA ILE A 437 -10.73 -3.89 -9.91
C ILE A 437 -11.05 -3.06 -8.66
N ALA A 438 -11.61 -1.86 -8.83
CA ALA A 438 -12.02 -1.00 -7.73
C ALA A 438 -13.33 -1.46 -7.06
N LEU A 439 -14.27 -2.07 -7.80
CA LEU A 439 -15.62 -2.36 -7.28
C LEU A 439 -15.68 -3.19 -5.98
N PRO A 440 -14.85 -4.24 -5.77
CA PRO A 440 -14.86 -4.97 -4.50
C PRO A 440 -14.62 -4.08 -3.28
N SER A 441 -13.82 -3.01 -3.40
CA SER A 441 -13.53 -2.13 -2.27
C SER A 441 -14.76 -1.38 -1.80
N VAL A 442 -15.71 -1.11 -2.69
CA VAL A 442 -16.97 -0.45 -2.33
C VAL A 442 -17.72 -1.31 -1.33
N ALA A 443 -17.91 -2.59 -1.64
CA ALA A 443 -18.60 -3.51 -0.75
C ALA A 443 -17.86 -3.58 0.59
N GLY A 444 -16.55 -3.82 0.57
CA GLY A 444 -15.73 -3.90 1.79
C GLY A 444 -15.79 -2.65 2.68
N ASN A 445 -15.75 -1.46 2.09
CA ASN A 445 -15.72 -0.19 2.81
C ASN A 445 -17.13 0.34 3.18
N SER A 446 -18.20 -0.32 2.71
CA SER A 446 -19.60 0.02 3.03
C SER A 446 -20.17 -0.83 4.17
N LEU A 447 -19.49 -1.90 4.57
CA LEU A 447 -19.95 -2.75 5.66
C LEU A 447 -19.86 -1.98 6.98
N GLY A 448 -21.00 -1.91 7.68
CA GLY A 448 -21.10 -1.33 9.02
C GLY A 448 -20.34 -2.14 10.06
N MET A 449 -20.53 -1.82 11.32
CA MET A 449 -20.10 -2.65 12.44
C MET A 449 -21.36 -3.08 13.19
N GLU A 450 -21.35 -4.28 13.76
CA GLU A 450 -22.46 -4.74 14.60
C GLU A 450 -22.66 -3.85 15.83
N SER A 451 -23.87 -3.86 16.37
CA SER A 451 -24.26 -3.00 17.51
C SER A 451 -23.69 -3.43 18.85
N ASP A 452 -23.11 -4.63 18.94
CA ASP A 452 -22.49 -5.18 20.15
C ASP A 452 -21.08 -5.71 19.84
N ALA A 453 -20.31 -4.89 19.10
CA ALA A 453 -19.04 -5.29 18.54
C ALA A 453 -17.87 -5.27 19.55
N VAL A 454 -18.10 -4.81 20.79
CA VAL A 454 -17.09 -4.72 21.85
C VAL A 454 -17.19 -5.98 22.71
N PRO A 455 -16.21 -6.90 22.66
CA PRO A 455 -16.20 -8.06 23.56
C PRO A 455 -16.11 -7.65 25.03
N GLU A 456 -16.59 -8.52 25.93
CA GLU A 456 -16.48 -8.33 27.38
C GLU A 456 -15.02 -8.18 27.85
N GLY A 457 -14.82 -7.65 29.07
CA GLY A 457 -13.48 -7.49 29.66
C GLY A 457 -12.62 -6.39 29.00
N ALA A 458 -13.23 -5.45 28.28
CA ALA A 458 -12.50 -4.42 27.55
C ALA A 458 -11.97 -3.29 28.44
N VAL A 459 -10.72 -2.88 28.20
CA VAL A 459 -10.17 -1.62 28.71
C VAL A 459 -10.43 -0.49 27.72
N THR A 460 -10.84 0.67 28.23
CA THR A 460 -11.16 1.84 27.42
C THR A 460 -10.03 2.86 27.45
N VAL A 461 -9.60 3.32 26.27
CA VAL A 461 -8.58 4.35 26.08
C VAL A 461 -9.05 5.35 25.04
N GLY A 462 -9.47 6.54 25.48
CA GLY A 462 -10.10 7.52 24.60
C GLY A 462 -11.39 6.98 23.99
N ASP A 463 -11.44 6.82 22.67
CA ASP A 463 -12.55 6.23 21.92
C ASP A 463 -12.29 4.79 21.45
N TYR A 464 -11.27 4.14 22.02
CA TYR A 464 -10.93 2.74 21.75
C TYR A 464 -11.34 1.84 22.91
N HIS A 465 -11.87 0.67 22.58
CA HIS A 465 -12.04 -0.46 23.48
C HIS A 465 -11.11 -1.58 23.04
N VAL A 466 -10.33 -2.10 23.97
CA VAL A 466 -9.38 -3.20 23.72
C VAL A 466 -9.74 -4.35 24.64
N SER A 467 -10.00 -5.52 24.07
CA SER A 467 -10.32 -6.76 24.79
C SER A 467 -9.62 -7.94 24.13
N TYR A 468 -9.53 -9.05 24.84
CA TYR A 468 -9.22 -10.35 24.28
C TYR A 468 -10.51 -11.14 24.08
N ALA A 469 -10.65 -11.79 22.93
CA ALA A 469 -11.78 -12.67 22.65
C ALA A 469 -11.35 -13.87 21.80
N GLU A 470 -12.02 -15.01 22.01
CA GLU A 470 -11.94 -16.19 21.16
C GLU A 470 -13.17 -16.23 20.24
N ASP A 471 -12.98 -16.70 19.01
CA ASP A 471 -14.04 -16.85 18.00
C ASP A 471 -14.89 -15.58 17.80
N ALA A 472 -14.24 -14.42 17.88
CA ALA A 472 -14.90 -13.13 17.77
C ALA A 472 -15.20 -12.80 16.30
N THR A 473 -16.38 -12.26 16.04
CA THR A 473 -16.74 -11.72 14.72
C THR A 473 -16.82 -10.21 14.74
N SER A 474 -16.43 -9.61 13.62
CA SER A 474 -16.66 -8.19 13.36
C SER A 474 -18.10 -7.84 13.01
N GLY A 475 -18.91 -8.87 12.71
CA GLY A 475 -20.22 -8.72 12.09
C GLY A 475 -20.20 -8.27 10.62
N ARG A 476 -19.00 -8.00 10.06
CA ARG A 476 -18.83 -7.63 8.63
C ARG A 476 -18.73 -8.84 7.73
N THR A 477 -18.24 -9.94 8.29
CA THR A 477 -18.00 -11.21 7.64
C THR A 477 -18.40 -12.32 8.60
N GLU A 478 -18.79 -13.47 8.06
CA GLU A 478 -19.09 -14.67 8.86
C GLU A 478 -17.82 -15.33 9.44
N THR A 479 -16.64 -14.83 9.08
CA THR A 479 -15.36 -15.30 9.61
C THR A 479 -15.18 -14.85 11.07
N THR A 480 -14.80 -15.80 11.92
CA THR A 480 -14.40 -15.56 13.32
C THR A 480 -12.88 -15.56 13.44
N ASP A 481 -12.35 -14.71 14.30
CA ASP A 481 -10.94 -14.60 14.62
C ASP A 481 -10.75 -14.55 16.14
N SER A 482 -9.62 -15.07 16.63
CA SER A 482 -9.26 -15.09 18.05
C SER A 482 -8.03 -14.19 18.32
N GLY A 483 -8.04 -13.47 19.43
CA GLY A 483 -6.91 -12.65 19.88
C GLY A 483 -7.30 -11.31 20.50
N LEU A 484 -6.38 -10.35 20.44
CA LEU A 484 -6.58 -9.00 20.96
C LEU A 484 -7.35 -8.14 19.95
N VAL A 485 -8.61 -7.88 20.26
CA VAL A 485 -9.55 -7.10 19.47
C VAL A 485 -9.46 -5.62 19.87
N VAL A 486 -9.34 -4.75 18.86
CA VAL A 486 -9.43 -3.29 19.02
C VAL A 486 -10.68 -2.80 18.32
N VAL A 487 -11.53 -2.10 19.07
CA VAL A 487 -12.81 -1.59 18.58
C VAL A 487 -12.88 -0.07 18.80
N SER A 488 -13.41 0.64 17.82
CA SER A 488 -13.80 2.04 17.97
C SER A 488 -14.99 2.33 17.06
N GLU A 489 -16.17 2.47 17.67
CA GLU A 489 -17.43 2.78 16.97
C GLU A 489 -17.33 4.09 16.20
N ARG A 490 -16.74 5.12 16.82
CA ARG A 490 -16.54 6.42 16.21
C ARG A 490 -15.69 6.37 14.94
N ARG A 491 -14.74 5.44 14.87
CA ARG A 491 -13.79 5.30 13.76
C ARG A 491 -14.09 4.13 12.85
N TYR A 492 -15.16 3.39 13.13
CA TYR A 492 -15.51 2.14 12.46
C TYR A 492 -14.38 1.09 12.53
N VAL A 493 -13.53 1.17 13.56
CA VAL A 493 -12.43 0.22 13.75
C VAL A 493 -13.00 -1.06 14.35
N TRP A 494 -12.68 -2.19 13.73
CA TRP A 494 -12.75 -3.50 14.35
C TRP A 494 -11.64 -4.35 13.76
N SER A 495 -10.75 -4.89 14.59
CA SER A 495 -9.66 -5.75 14.13
C SER A 495 -9.06 -6.53 15.28
N VAL A 496 -8.76 -7.80 15.03
CA VAL A 496 -7.73 -8.50 15.77
C VAL A 496 -6.38 -7.90 15.40
N THR A 497 -5.67 -7.31 16.37
CA THR A 497 -4.37 -6.66 16.16
C THR A 497 -3.20 -7.60 16.46
N VAL A 498 -3.43 -8.56 17.36
CA VAL A 498 -2.49 -9.63 17.72
C VAL A 498 -3.32 -10.90 17.81
N SER A 499 -2.97 -11.95 17.06
CA SER A 499 -3.70 -13.22 17.16
C SER A 499 -3.41 -13.92 18.49
N ASP A 500 -4.29 -14.82 18.88
CA ASP A 500 -4.12 -15.68 20.03
C ASP A 500 -2.82 -16.50 19.96
N GLU A 501 -2.43 -17.03 18.80
CA GLU A 501 -1.21 -17.84 18.69
C GLU A 501 0.07 -17.00 18.82
N VAL A 502 0.04 -15.74 18.36
CA VAL A 502 1.15 -14.80 18.59
C VAL A 502 1.24 -14.46 20.07
N LEU A 503 0.11 -14.21 20.73
CA LEU A 503 0.09 -13.88 22.15
C LEU A 503 0.45 -15.08 23.04
N GLU A 504 0.07 -16.29 22.65
CA GLU A 504 0.49 -17.55 23.29
C GLU A 504 2.00 -17.74 23.19
N HIS A 505 2.59 -17.45 22.03
CA HIS A 505 4.03 -17.57 21.83
C HIS A 505 4.85 -16.51 22.58
N ASP A 506 4.44 -15.23 22.48
CA ASP A 506 5.21 -14.11 23.04
C ASP A 506 4.90 -13.86 24.53
N GLY A 507 3.77 -14.38 25.03
CA GLY A 507 3.24 -14.18 26.39
C GLY A 507 2.77 -12.75 26.70
N THR A 508 3.31 -11.74 26.00
CA THR A 508 2.93 -10.34 26.18
C THR A 508 2.90 -9.59 24.86
N ALA A 509 1.97 -8.64 24.74
CA ALA A 509 1.87 -7.77 23.58
C ALA A 509 1.61 -6.32 24.00
N THR A 510 1.92 -5.37 23.12
CA THR A 510 1.64 -3.94 23.35
C THR A 510 0.93 -3.38 22.14
N ILE A 511 -0.23 -2.77 22.37
CA ILE A 511 -1.11 -2.25 21.33
C ILE A 511 -1.08 -0.72 21.40
N PRO A 512 -0.42 -0.05 20.45
CA PRO A 512 -0.49 1.41 20.35
C PRO A 512 -1.83 1.84 19.74
N VAL A 513 -2.62 2.58 20.53
CA VAL A 513 -3.83 3.28 20.08
C VAL A 513 -3.57 4.78 20.07
N GLY A 514 -4.36 5.53 19.31
CA GLY A 514 -4.11 6.97 19.21
C GLY A 514 -4.83 7.68 18.09
N GLY A 515 -4.25 8.81 17.69
CA GLY A 515 -4.70 9.60 16.57
C GLY A 515 -3.70 10.69 16.25
N VAL A 516 -4.12 11.69 15.47
CA VAL A 516 -3.24 12.82 15.16
C VAL A 516 -2.85 13.54 16.47
N GLY A 517 -1.56 13.50 16.81
CA GLY A 517 -1.00 14.24 17.93
C GLY A 517 -1.05 13.56 19.29
N TRP A 518 -1.59 12.34 19.41
CA TRP A 518 -1.63 11.60 20.68
C TRP A 518 -1.47 10.10 20.47
N ARG A 519 -0.93 9.41 21.49
CA ARG A 519 -0.70 7.97 21.53
C ARG A 519 -0.82 7.50 22.97
N GLU A 520 -1.47 6.36 23.15
CA GLU A 520 -1.51 5.59 24.39
C GLU A 520 -1.24 4.12 24.07
N THR A 521 -0.95 3.31 25.09
CA THR A 521 -0.69 1.88 24.91
C THR A 521 -1.53 1.04 25.86
N VAL A 522 -2.03 -0.08 25.34
CA VAL A 522 -2.59 -1.16 26.15
C VAL A 522 -1.60 -2.33 26.10
N ARG A 523 -1.11 -2.74 27.26
CA ARG A 523 -0.28 -3.94 27.40
C ARG A 523 -1.19 -5.13 27.67
N ALA A 524 -0.98 -6.22 26.96
CA ALA A 524 -1.62 -7.49 27.22
C ALA A 524 -0.60 -8.48 27.79
N GLU A 525 -1.00 -9.22 28.80
CA GLU A 525 -0.23 -10.31 29.41
C GLU A 525 -1.09 -11.57 29.43
N ARG A 526 -0.63 -12.60 28.73
CA ARG A 526 -1.18 -13.95 28.82
C ARG A 526 -0.37 -14.72 29.84
N THR A 527 -1.07 -15.31 30.81
CA THR A 527 -0.48 -16.27 31.74
C THR A 527 -1.29 -17.54 31.66
N GLY A 528 -0.63 -18.68 31.50
CA GLY A 528 -1.34 -19.95 31.41
C GLY A 528 -0.51 -21.16 31.81
N TRP A 529 -1.18 -22.30 31.73
CA TRP A 529 -0.65 -23.61 32.03
C TRP A 529 -1.06 -24.59 30.93
N ASN A 530 -0.06 -25.16 30.26
CA ASN A 530 -0.19 -26.28 29.33
C ASN A 530 -0.52 -27.55 30.14
N VAL A 531 -1.79 -27.96 30.12
CA VAL A 531 -2.28 -29.11 30.89
C VAL A 531 -1.89 -30.42 30.21
N VAL A 532 -1.41 -31.39 30.98
CA VAL A 532 -0.89 -32.65 30.42
C VAL A 532 -1.98 -33.44 29.70
N GLY A 533 -1.82 -33.55 28.38
CA GLY A 533 -2.67 -34.32 27.49
C GLY A 533 -4.04 -33.69 27.19
N ASN A 534 -4.19 -32.38 27.40
CA ASN A 534 -5.42 -31.63 27.12
C ASN A 534 -5.14 -30.15 26.86
N ASP A 535 -6.18 -29.35 26.62
CA ASP A 535 -6.06 -27.92 26.32
C ASP A 535 -5.47 -27.09 27.47
N SER A 536 -4.82 -25.98 27.15
CA SER A 536 -4.24 -25.06 28.12
C SER A 536 -5.30 -24.30 28.91
N VAL A 537 -4.97 -23.95 30.16
CA VAL A 537 -5.80 -23.07 30.98
C VAL A 537 -5.05 -21.77 31.20
N TYR A 538 -5.66 -20.66 30.79
CA TYR A 538 -4.98 -19.38 30.77
C TYR A 538 -5.93 -18.21 31.06
N VAL A 539 -5.31 -17.08 31.38
CA VAL A 539 -5.98 -15.79 31.55
C VAL A 539 -5.25 -14.74 30.73
N VAL A 540 -5.98 -13.73 30.28
CA VAL A 540 -5.40 -12.56 29.60
C VAL A 540 -5.76 -11.32 30.41
N ASP A 541 -4.74 -10.66 30.94
CA ASP A 541 -4.87 -9.38 31.63
C ASP A 541 -4.49 -8.24 30.67
N LEU A 542 -5.26 -7.16 30.70
CA LEU A 542 -4.99 -5.93 29.98
C LEU A 542 -4.64 -4.82 30.96
N GLU A 543 -3.58 -4.09 30.66
CA GLU A 543 -3.05 -3.04 31.52
C GLU A 543 -2.83 -1.73 30.74
N THR A 544 -3.25 -0.64 31.36
CA THR A 544 -2.92 0.74 31.01
C THR A 544 -2.21 1.39 32.20
N ASP A 545 -1.76 2.63 32.05
CA ASP A 545 -1.11 3.37 33.13
C ASP A 545 -1.96 3.51 34.41
N THR A 546 -3.28 3.34 34.32
CA THR A 546 -4.21 3.56 35.44
C THR A 546 -5.06 2.34 35.80
N THR A 547 -5.13 1.34 34.92
CA THR A 547 -6.13 0.26 35.04
C THR A 547 -5.50 -1.07 34.67
N ARG A 548 -5.80 -2.12 35.44
CA ARG A 548 -5.55 -3.52 35.09
C ARG A 548 -6.87 -4.27 35.13
N GLU A 549 -7.21 -4.95 34.06
CA GLU A 549 -8.46 -5.69 33.88
C GLU A 549 -8.17 -7.12 33.46
N ARG A 550 -8.87 -8.09 34.05
CA ARG A 550 -8.85 -9.48 33.56
C ARG A 550 -9.80 -9.57 32.38
N SER A 551 -9.26 -9.43 31.17
CA SER A 551 -10.08 -9.40 29.96
C SER A 551 -10.65 -10.75 29.59
N PHE A 552 -9.95 -11.84 29.91
CA PHE A 552 -10.38 -13.19 29.52
C PHE A 552 -9.94 -14.27 30.51
N THR A 553 -10.79 -15.29 30.66
CA THR A 553 -10.49 -16.55 31.36
C THR A 553 -10.91 -17.71 30.48
N SER A 554 -10.00 -18.64 30.19
CA SER A 554 -10.30 -19.81 29.37
C SER A 554 -11.29 -20.77 30.06
N ALA A 555 -11.75 -21.78 29.33
CA ALA A 555 -12.44 -22.90 29.96
C ALA A 555 -11.51 -23.68 30.91
N PRO A 556 -12.03 -24.29 31.99
CA PRO A 556 -11.26 -25.23 32.80
C PRO A 556 -10.83 -26.45 32.00
N SER A 557 -9.61 -26.95 32.24
CA SER A 557 -9.10 -28.13 31.55
C SER A 557 -8.68 -29.21 32.54
N ARG A 558 -8.95 -30.46 32.15
CA ARG A 558 -8.67 -31.63 32.97
C ARG A 558 -7.40 -32.31 32.49
N ALA A 559 -6.47 -32.55 33.41
CA ALA A 559 -5.32 -33.38 33.14
C ALA A 559 -5.75 -34.81 32.78
N SER A 560 -5.14 -35.37 31.73
CA SER A 560 -5.39 -36.75 31.29
C SER A 560 -5.02 -37.79 32.35
N VAL A 561 -4.09 -37.42 33.25
CA VAL A 561 -3.62 -38.23 34.36
C VAL A 561 -4.71 -38.43 35.42
N THR A 562 -4.82 -39.66 35.92
CA THR A 562 -5.61 -40.01 37.10
C THR A 562 -4.67 -40.55 38.18
N LEU A 563 -4.75 -40.02 39.40
CA LEU A 563 -3.84 -40.35 40.48
C LEU A 563 -4.64 -40.72 41.74
N ALA A 564 -4.39 -41.90 42.31
CA ALA A 564 -5.17 -42.44 43.45
C ALA A 564 -6.70 -42.40 43.26
N GLY A 565 -7.18 -42.62 42.02
CA GLY A 565 -8.61 -42.55 41.68
C GLY A 565 -9.17 -41.13 41.55
N ASN A 566 -8.35 -40.11 41.77
CA ASN A 566 -8.70 -38.70 41.67
C ASN A 566 -8.37 -38.15 40.27
N ARG A 567 -9.24 -37.28 39.77
CA ARG A 567 -9.04 -36.49 38.56
C ARG A 567 -8.77 -35.04 38.96
N ILE A 568 -7.87 -34.40 38.23
CA ILE A 568 -7.38 -33.05 38.54
C ILE A 568 -7.83 -32.12 37.41
N VAL A 569 -8.58 -31.10 37.77
CA VAL A 569 -9.05 -30.05 36.85
C VAL A 569 -8.37 -28.75 37.24
N LEU A 570 -7.77 -28.08 36.28
CA LEU A 570 -7.21 -26.76 36.45
C LEU A 570 -8.25 -25.72 36.02
N VAL A 571 -8.48 -24.71 36.86
CA VAL A 571 -9.55 -23.74 36.72
C VAL A 571 -8.94 -22.33 36.76
N PRO A 572 -9.19 -21.47 35.77
CA PRO A 572 -8.80 -20.07 35.86
C PRO A 572 -9.74 -19.34 36.82
N THR A 573 -9.21 -18.39 37.58
CA THR A 573 -9.96 -17.61 38.58
C THR A 573 -9.71 -16.12 38.36
N GLU A 574 -10.35 -15.22 39.11
CA GLU A 574 -10.08 -13.78 39.04
C GLU A 574 -8.67 -13.38 39.49
N ASN A 575 -8.01 -14.20 40.32
CA ASN A 575 -6.72 -13.86 40.94
C ASN A 575 -5.58 -14.84 40.61
N GLY A 576 -5.80 -15.81 39.72
CA GLY A 576 -4.80 -16.82 39.36
C GLY A 576 -5.45 -18.11 38.90
N PHE A 577 -4.93 -19.25 39.35
CA PHE A 577 -5.39 -20.58 38.96
C PHE A 577 -5.65 -21.43 40.19
N SER A 578 -6.72 -22.21 40.17
CA SER A 578 -7.02 -23.20 41.20
C SER A 578 -7.07 -24.61 40.61
N LEU A 579 -6.87 -25.58 41.48
CA LEU A 579 -6.96 -27.00 41.24
C LEU A 579 -8.22 -27.51 41.90
N THR A 580 -9.06 -28.20 41.14
CA THR A 580 -10.22 -28.93 41.65
C THR A 580 -9.96 -30.42 41.52
N VAL A 581 -10.04 -31.13 42.65
CA VAL A 581 -9.89 -32.58 42.71
C VAL A 581 -11.26 -33.22 42.75
N THR A 582 -11.51 -34.14 41.81
CA THR A 582 -12.77 -34.88 41.75
C THR A 582 -12.53 -36.38 41.90
N ARG A 583 -13.38 -37.06 42.67
CA ARG A 583 -13.38 -38.51 42.86
C ARG A 583 -14.77 -39.04 42.52
N ASN A 584 -14.84 -40.05 41.63
CA ASN A 584 -16.11 -40.63 41.17
C ASN A 584 -17.13 -39.60 40.65
N GLY A 585 -16.65 -38.48 40.07
CA GLY A 585 -17.50 -37.42 39.53
C GLY A 585 -17.99 -36.38 40.56
N THR A 586 -17.59 -36.48 41.83
CA THR A 586 -17.88 -35.48 42.86
C THR A 586 -16.61 -34.71 43.23
N GLU A 587 -16.70 -33.39 43.40
CA GLU A 587 -15.60 -32.59 43.93
C GLU A 587 -15.31 -32.98 45.39
N VAL A 588 -14.05 -33.34 45.66
CA VAL A 588 -13.57 -33.68 47.01
C VAL A 588 -12.78 -32.54 47.65
N GLY A 589 -12.37 -31.56 46.86
CA GLY A 589 -11.79 -30.32 47.34
C GLY A 589 -11.12 -29.51 46.24
N SER A 590 -10.74 -28.28 46.58
CA SER A 590 -10.02 -27.37 45.71
C SER A 590 -8.99 -26.53 46.46
N ALA A 591 -7.96 -26.07 45.75
CA ALA A 591 -6.93 -25.18 46.29
C ALA A 591 -6.33 -24.30 45.19
N GLN A 592 -5.75 -23.15 45.56
CA GLN A 592 -4.96 -22.33 44.62
C GLN A 592 -3.70 -23.09 44.19
N VAL A 593 -3.27 -22.90 42.93
CA VAL A 593 -1.99 -23.41 42.45
C VAL A 593 -0.87 -22.79 43.30
N PRO A 594 -0.03 -23.60 43.96
CA PRO A 594 1.00 -23.06 44.83
C PRO A 594 2.08 -22.36 43.99
N PRO A 595 2.67 -21.25 44.48
CA PRO A 595 3.81 -20.63 43.82
C PRO A 595 5.04 -21.57 43.80
N PRO A 596 6.05 -21.30 42.96
CA PRO A 596 7.23 -22.16 42.87
C PRO A 596 7.95 -22.31 44.21
N GLY A 597 8.19 -23.55 44.63
CA GLY A 597 8.81 -23.91 45.91
C GLY A 597 7.81 -24.27 47.01
N ASP A 598 6.53 -23.91 46.85
CA ASP A 598 5.47 -24.21 47.80
C ASP A 598 4.68 -25.46 47.41
N ALA A 599 3.91 -25.98 48.37
CA ALA A 599 3.03 -27.11 48.17
C ALA A 599 1.70 -26.92 48.92
N VAL A 600 0.63 -27.51 48.38
CA VAL A 600 -0.71 -27.52 48.98
C VAL A 600 -1.32 -28.91 48.88
N THR A 601 -2.01 -29.35 49.91
CA THR A 601 -2.65 -30.68 49.95
C THR A 601 -4.16 -30.54 49.80
N VAL A 602 -4.75 -31.32 48.91
CA VAL A 602 -6.20 -31.43 48.71
C VAL A 602 -6.58 -32.91 48.75
N ASP A 603 -7.39 -33.29 49.73
CA ASP A 603 -7.72 -34.69 50.00
C ASP A 603 -6.44 -35.54 50.19
N SER A 604 -6.18 -36.55 49.35
CA SER A 604 -5.00 -37.42 49.43
C SER A 604 -3.85 -37.01 48.50
N LEU A 605 -3.99 -35.89 47.78
CA LEU A 605 -3.00 -35.42 46.82
C LEU A 605 -2.27 -34.17 47.34
N THR A 606 -0.95 -34.16 47.23
CA THR A 606 -0.15 -32.95 47.46
C THR A 606 0.28 -32.38 46.12
N PHE A 607 -0.01 -31.10 45.87
CA PHE A 607 0.40 -30.38 44.68
C PHE A 607 1.60 -29.50 45.01
N SER A 608 2.61 -29.50 44.15
CA SER A 608 3.80 -28.65 44.30
C SER A 608 4.23 -28.07 42.97
N THR A 609 4.65 -26.81 42.96
CA THR A 609 5.18 -26.16 41.77
C THR A 609 6.70 -26.08 41.85
N THR A 610 7.40 -26.54 40.81
CA THR A 610 8.87 -26.49 40.73
C THR A 610 9.29 -25.61 39.56
N ALA A 611 10.16 -24.63 39.82
CA ALA A 611 10.86 -23.86 38.79
C ALA A 611 12.25 -24.46 38.54
N SER A 612 12.52 -24.83 37.30
CA SER A 612 13.80 -25.35 36.82
C SER A 612 14.77 -24.20 36.49
N ARG A 613 16.08 -24.51 36.47
CA ARG A 613 17.13 -23.51 36.16
C ARG A 613 17.07 -22.98 34.72
N ASP A 614 16.39 -23.69 33.84
CA ASP A 614 16.15 -23.30 32.45
C ASP A 614 14.94 -22.37 32.27
N GLY A 615 14.29 -21.97 33.38
CA GLY A 615 13.09 -21.10 33.37
C GLY A 615 11.78 -21.87 33.34
N THR A 616 11.80 -23.19 33.12
CA THR A 616 10.59 -24.01 33.05
C THR A 616 9.92 -24.14 34.40
N THR A 617 8.62 -23.85 34.50
CA THR A 617 7.84 -24.07 35.74
C THR A 617 6.85 -25.21 35.53
N VAL A 618 6.87 -26.22 36.40
CA VAL A 618 6.02 -27.41 36.29
C VAL A 618 5.25 -27.65 37.58
N LEU A 619 3.95 -27.87 37.44
CA LEU A 619 3.05 -28.27 38.51
C LEU A 619 3.00 -29.81 38.59
N PHE A 620 3.29 -30.34 39.77
CA PHE A 620 3.24 -31.77 40.05
C PHE A 620 2.12 -32.11 41.03
N ALA A 621 1.51 -33.28 40.86
CA ALA A 621 0.73 -33.95 41.88
C ALA A 621 1.52 -35.11 42.46
N LEU A 622 1.45 -35.26 43.78
CA LEU A 622 2.17 -36.24 44.56
C LEU A 622 1.21 -37.08 45.39
N THR A 623 1.50 -38.37 45.44
CA THR A 623 1.03 -39.33 46.45
C THR A 623 2.25 -39.94 47.14
N ASP A 624 2.04 -40.76 48.16
CA ASP A 624 3.13 -41.37 48.95
C ASP A 624 4.25 -41.99 48.09
N ASP A 625 3.90 -42.64 46.97
CA ASP A 625 4.84 -43.35 46.10
C ASP A 625 4.91 -42.82 44.65
N SER A 626 4.25 -41.69 44.32
CA SER A 626 4.20 -41.22 42.93
C SER A 626 4.26 -39.70 42.81
N ARG A 627 4.97 -39.23 41.79
CA ARG A 627 5.04 -37.82 41.40
C ARG A 627 4.79 -37.71 39.90
N VAL A 628 3.75 -36.98 39.51
CA VAL A 628 3.35 -36.85 38.11
C VAL A 628 3.17 -35.38 37.75
N ALA A 629 3.69 -34.98 36.59
CA ALA A 629 3.44 -33.65 36.05
C ALA A 629 1.98 -33.52 35.64
N ILE A 630 1.35 -32.41 36.03
CA ILE A 630 -0.06 -32.11 35.74
C ILE A 630 -0.17 -31.02 34.71
N ALA A 631 0.69 -30.00 34.80
CA ALA A 631 0.77 -28.93 33.84
C ALA A 631 2.17 -28.29 33.85
N GLN A 632 2.53 -27.68 32.73
CA GLN A 632 3.71 -26.83 32.59
C GLN A 632 3.26 -25.40 32.36
N LYS A 633 3.86 -24.42 33.03
CA LYS A 633 3.57 -23.01 32.80
C LYS A 633 3.96 -22.64 31.37
N GLU A 634 3.10 -21.88 30.70
CA GLU A 634 3.37 -21.30 29.37
C GLU A 634 4.67 -20.48 29.36
#